data_AF-A0A2S7YCS8-F1
#
_entry.id   AF-A0A2S7YCS8-F1
#
_cell.length_a   1.000
_cell.length_b   1.000
_cell.length_c   1.000
_cell.angle_alpha   90.00
_cell.angle_beta   90.00
_cell.angle_gamma   90.00
#
_symmetry.space_group_name_H-M   'P 1'
#
loop_
_entity.id
_entity.type
_entity.pdbx_description
1 polymer ?
#
loop_
_entity_poly.entity_id
_entity_poly.type
_entity_poly.pdbx_seq_one_letter_code
_entity_poly.pdbx_strand_id
1 'polypeptide(L)'
;MSILFATLDMDATTTDRSYTDEELDREWKPKSRRPLSTVARSFSDELMNIFRIDNSVADLDQQVDTRRAKVNRNTMELASLEARLREMEERLKKSQQSRPDLQLNTSDMPKHAPTHAPPPPPDKDDKARSRPGTARAPKQAPSAGTMPPTPGGSEDGDH
;
A
#
# COMPACT_ATOMS: atom_id res chain seq x y z
N MET A 1 10.25 63.40 -81.56
CA MET A 1 10.84 63.13 -80.23
C MET A 1 9.73 63.43 -79.25
N SER A 2 8.91 62.42 -78.94
CA SER A 2 7.69 62.59 -78.14
C SER A 2 7.83 61.77 -76.88
N ILE A 3 7.79 62.45 -75.74
CA ILE A 3 7.82 61.87 -74.41
C ILE A 3 6.38 61.51 -74.07
N LEU A 4 6.10 60.22 -73.84
CA LEU A 4 4.86 59.79 -73.17
C LEU A 4 5.21 59.47 -71.72
N PHE A 5 4.73 60.31 -70.81
CA PHE A 5 4.46 59.91 -69.44
C PHE A 5 2.99 59.48 -69.38
N ALA A 6 2.73 58.24 -68.99
CA ALA A 6 1.42 57.79 -68.55
C ALA A 6 1.59 57.05 -67.23
N THR A 7 0.89 57.58 -66.26
CA THR A 7 0.82 57.32 -64.82
C THR A 7 0.45 55.88 -64.46
N LEU A 8 1.21 55.28 -63.54
CA LEU A 8 0.73 54.17 -62.71
C LEU A 8 -0.28 54.74 -61.72
N ASP A 9 -1.54 54.35 -61.83
CA ASP A 9 -2.46 54.44 -60.69
C ASP A 9 -2.22 53.22 -59.79
N MET A 10 -1.61 53.49 -58.64
CA MET A 10 -1.41 52.55 -57.54
C MET A 10 -2.41 52.95 -56.45
N ASP A 11 -3.63 52.42 -56.52
CA ASP A 11 -4.58 52.51 -55.41
C ASP A 11 -4.16 51.50 -54.32
N ALA A 12 -3.22 51.93 -53.49
CA ALA A 12 -2.87 51.25 -52.24
C ALA A 12 -3.90 51.64 -51.17
N THR A 13 -5.08 51.02 -51.22
CA THR A 13 -6.05 51.10 -50.12
C THR A 13 -5.57 50.20 -48.98
N THR A 14 -4.61 50.67 -48.18
CA THR A 14 -4.29 50.08 -46.88
C THR A 14 -5.42 50.45 -45.91
N THR A 15 -6.48 49.65 -45.95
CA THR A 15 -7.53 49.64 -44.93
C THR A 15 -6.91 49.13 -43.63
N ASP A 16 -6.72 50.02 -42.65
CA ASP A 16 -6.56 49.65 -41.24
C ASP A 16 -7.87 48.99 -40.78
N ARG A 17 -7.98 47.68 -41.00
CA ARG A 17 -9.17 46.91 -40.69
C ARG A 17 -9.09 46.51 -39.23
N SER A 18 -9.77 47.25 -38.36
CA SER A 18 -10.00 46.83 -36.99
C SER A 18 -10.89 45.57 -37.02
N TYR A 19 -10.29 44.40 -36.93
CA TYR A 19 -11.02 43.15 -36.83
C TYR A 19 -11.83 43.14 -35.55
N THR A 20 -13.10 42.76 -35.66
CA THR A 20 -13.92 42.48 -34.48
C THR A 20 -13.49 41.14 -33.85
N ASP A 21 -13.64 41.00 -32.53
CA ASP A 21 -13.30 39.78 -31.79
C ASP A 21 -13.97 38.53 -32.42
N GLU A 22 -15.22 38.71 -32.87
CA GLU A 22 -16.01 37.69 -33.57
C GLU A 22 -15.44 37.31 -34.94
N GLU A 23 -14.79 38.23 -35.65
CA GLU A 23 -14.09 37.93 -36.90
C GLU A 23 -12.76 37.21 -36.63
N LEU A 24 -12.05 37.61 -35.56
CA LEU A 24 -10.83 36.94 -35.09
C LEU A 24 -11.09 35.47 -34.73
N ASP A 25 -12.21 35.21 -34.05
CA ASP A 25 -12.64 33.87 -33.66
C ASP A 25 -13.01 32.99 -34.85
N ARG A 26 -13.65 33.57 -35.88
CA ARG A 26 -14.01 32.83 -37.11
C ARG A 26 -12.80 32.49 -37.96
N GLU A 27 -11.80 33.36 -37.99
CA GLU A 27 -10.56 33.16 -38.72
C GLU A 27 -9.53 32.34 -37.93
N TRP A 28 -9.84 31.98 -36.68
CA TRP A 28 -9.03 31.08 -35.88
C TRP A 28 -8.96 29.70 -36.53
N LYS A 29 -7.93 29.50 -37.37
CA LYS A 29 -7.52 28.19 -37.86
C LYS A 29 -6.53 27.61 -36.86
N PRO A 30 -6.83 26.48 -36.19
CA PRO A 30 -5.82 25.80 -35.39
C PRO A 30 -4.68 25.41 -36.32
N LYS A 31 -3.57 26.16 -36.29
CA LYS A 31 -2.35 25.81 -37.01
C LYS A 31 -1.93 24.45 -36.45
N SER A 32 -2.02 23.38 -37.25
CA SER A 32 -1.71 21.98 -36.88
C SER A 32 -0.28 21.74 -36.38
N ARG A 33 0.49 22.80 -36.13
CA ARG A 33 1.84 22.80 -35.57
C ARG A 33 2.02 23.89 -34.52
N ARG A 34 1.00 24.19 -33.71
CA ARG A 34 1.24 24.90 -32.44
C ARG A 34 2.27 24.07 -31.66
N PRO A 35 3.48 24.58 -31.39
CA PRO A 35 4.39 23.85 -30.52
C PRO A 35 3.68 23.66 -29.18
N LEU A 36 3.43 22.41 -28.78
CA LEU A 36 2.95 22.15 -27.44
C LEU A 36 4.03 22.64 -26.48
N SER A 37 3.72 23.64 -25.67
CA SER A 37 4.65 24.14 -24.68
C SER A 37 5.01 23.02 -23.72
N THR A 38 6.29 22.72 -23.59
CA THR A 38 6.82 21.74 -22.63
C THR A 38 6.37 22.06 -21.20
N VAL A 39 6.32 23.35 -20.84
CA VAL A 39 5.86 23.82 -19.52
C VAL A 39 4.38 23.52 -19.28
N ALA A 40 3.49 23.71 -20.27
CA ALA A 40 2.08 23.36 -20.07
C ALA A 40 1.84 21.84 -20.07
N ARG A 41 2.69 21.05 -20.73
CA ARG A 41 2.67 19.59 -20.58
C ARG A 41 3.07 19.19 -19.17
N SER A 42 4.21 19.66 -18.68
CA SER A 42 4.66 19.36 -17.32
C SER A 42 3.67 19.86 -16.25
N PHE A 43 3.07 21.03 -16.47
CA PHE A 43 2.04 21.56 -15.58
C PHE A 43 0.76 20.74 -15.63
N SER A 44 0.30 20.32 -16.82
CA SER A 44 -0.85 19.41 -16.95
C SER A 44 -0.60 18.07 -16.27
N ASP A 45 0.59 17.49 -16.45
CA ASP A 45 0.99 16.23 -15.82
C ASP A 45 1.02 16.38 -14.28
N GLU A 46 1.49 17.53 -13.77
CA GLU A 46 1.47 17.85 -12.35
C GLU A 46 0.04 17.98 -11.81
N LEU A 47 -0.87 18.61 -12.55
CA LEU A 47 -2.29 18.67 -12.15
C LEU A 47 -2.95 17.29 -12.18
N MET A 48 -2.69 16.49 -13.22
CA MET A 48 -3.18 15.10 -13.29
C MET A 48 -2.68 14.28 -12.10
N ASN A 49 -1.44 14.51 -11.65
CA ASN A 49 -0.87 13.88 -10.46
C ASN A 49 -1.45 14.42 -9.14
N ILE A 50 -1.54 15.75 -8.97
CA ILE A 50 -2.10 16.41 -7.77
C ILE A 50 -3.54 15.97 -7.55
N PHE A 51 -4.36 16.02 -8.60
CA PHE A 51 -5.76 15.62 -8.56
C PHE A 51 -5.95 14.11 -8.77
N ARG A 52 -4.86 13.37 -8.97
CA ARG A 52 -4.82 11.91 -9.17
C ARG A 52 -5.88 11.42 -10.16
N ILE A 53 -6.07 12.19 -11.23
CA ILE A 53 -7.21 12.07 -12.17
C ILE A 53 -7.14 10.74 -12.92
N ASP A 54 -5.94 10.24 -13.21
CA ASP A 54 -5.77 9.08 -14.09
C ASP A 54 -5.78 7.71 -13.39
N ASN A 55 -5.59 7.63 -12.05
CA ASN A 55 -5.31 6.33 -11.40
C ASN A 55 -5.80 6.16 -9.95
N SER A 56 -6.72 6.98 -9.41
CA SER A 56 -6.88 6.98 -7.94
C SER A 56 -8.27 6.86 -7.36
N VAL A 57 -9.37 7.21 -8.02
CA VAL A 57 -10.66 7.17 -7.31
C VAL A 57 -11.26 5.76 -7.30
N ALA A 58 -11.33 5.09 -8.45
CA ALA A 58 -11.85 3.73 -8.55
C ALA A 58 -10.96 2.72 -7.78
N ASP A 59 -9.64 2.85 -7.91
CA ASP A 59 -8.69 1.99 -7.19
C ASP A 59 -8.74 2.21 -5.67
N LEU A 60 -8.96 3.44 -5.22
CA LEU A 60 -9.12 3.74 -3.80
C LEU A 60 -10.44 3.17 -3.26
N ASP A 61 -11.52 3.22 -4.04
CA ASP A 61 -12.81 2.63 -3.69
C ASP A 61 -12.70 1.10 -3.54
N GLN A 62 -12.08 0.43 -4.53
CA GLN A 62 -11.81 -1.00 -4.46
C GLN A 62 -10.94 -1.38 -3.25
N GLN A 63 -9.93 -0.56 -2.93
CA GLN A 63 -9.10 -0.77 -1.73
C GLN A 63 -9.91 -0.60 -0.44
N VAL A 64 -10.80 0.39 -0.37
CA VAL A 64 -11.67 0.62 0.79
C VAL A 64 -12.59 -0.58 0.98
N ASP A 65 -13.22 -1.09 -0.08
CA ASP A 65 -14.10 -2.25 0.01
C ASP A 65 -13.35 -3.52 0.43
N THR A 66 -12.16 -3.73 -0.12
CA THR A 66 -11.29 -4.85 0.28
C THR A 66 -10.92 -4.77 1.76
N ARG A 67 -10.57 -3.57 2.25
CA ARG A 67 -10.26 -3.35 3.66
C ARG A 67 -11.48 -3.56 4.56
N ARG A 68 -12.65 -3.06 4.16
CA ARG A 68 -13.92 -3.26 4.88
C ARG A 68 -14.25 -4.75 5.01
N ALA A 69 -14.17 -5.51 3.92
CA ALA A 69 -14.41 -6.95 3.94
C ALA A 69 -13.46 -7.67 4.91
N LYS A 70 -12.16 -7.32 4.89
CA LYS A 70 -11.17 -7.88 5.82
C LYS A 70 -11.47 -7.54 7.29
N VAL A 71 -11.81 -6.28 7.58
CA VAL A 71 -12.15 -5.84 8.95
C VAL A 71 -13.41 -6.55 9.45
N ASN A 72 -14.44 -6.65 8.61
CA ASN A 72 -15.68 -7.35 8.98
C ASN A 72 -15.41 -8.81 9.31
N ARG A 73 -14.62 -9.51 8.47
CA ARG A 73 -14.21 -10.90 8.72
C ARG A 73 -13.49 -11.04 10.06
N ASN A 74 -12.47 -10.21 10.29
CA ASN A 74 -11.70 -10.25 11.54
C ASN A 74 -12.59 -9.97 12.76
N THR A 75 -13.53 -9.03 12.63
CA THR A 75 -14.46 -8.68 13.71
C THR A 75 -15.37 -9.86 14.05
N MET A 76 -15.89 -10.58 13.05
CA MET A 76 -16.70 -11.78 13.27
C MET A 76 -15.89 -12.91 13.92
N GLU A 77 -14.64 -13.12 13.47
CA GLU A 77 -13.75 -14.10 14.06
C GLU A 77 -13.44 -13.76 15.53
N LEU A 78 -13.12 -12.50 15.84
CA LEU A 78 -12.90 -12.03 17.21
C LEU A 78 -14.13 -12.20 18.09
N ALA A 79 -15.31 -11.81 17.61
CA ALA A 79 -16.56 -11.98 18.35
C ALA A 79 -16.83 -13.46 18.68
N SER A 80 -16.52 -14.38 17.75
CA SER A 80 -16.66 -15.82 17.99
C SER A 80 -15.69 -16.34 19.06
N LEU A 81 -14.46 -15.84 19.08
CA LEU A 81 -13.44 -16.21 20.06
C LEU A 81 -13.79 -15.66 21.44
N GLU A 82 -14.24 -14.41 21.52
CA GLU A 82 -14.70 -13.79 22.76
C GLU A 82 -15.90 -14.51 23.36
N ALA A 83 -16.88 -14.92 22.53
CA ALA A 83 -18.02 -15.70 22.98
C ALA A 83 -17.59 -17.05 23.57
N ARG A 84 -16.65 -17.73 22.90
CA ARG A 84 -16.10 -19.01 23.39
C ARG A 84 -15.31 -18.85 24.69
N LEU A 85 -14.50 -17.80 24.82
CA LEU A 85 -13.77 -17.51 26.05
C LEU A 85 -14.74 -17.24 27.20
N ARG A 86 -15.77 -16.43 26.97
CA ARG A 86 -16.81 -16.15 27.97
C ARG A 86 -17.53 -17.41 28.43
N GLU A 87 -17.92 -18.30 27.51
CA GLU A 87 -18.54 -19.59 27.87
C GLU A 87 -17.61 -20.43 28.77
N MET A 88 -16.33 -20.52 28.42
CA MET A 88 -15.35 -21.27 29.22
C MET A 88 -15.12 -20.65 30.60
N GLU A 89 -15.05 -19.32 30.68
CA GLU A 89 -14.92 -18.57 31.94
C GLU A 89 -16.14 -18.78 32.85
N GLU A 90 -17.36 -18.75 32.30
CA GLU A 90 -18.58 -19.03 33.05
C GLU A 90 -18.61 -20.46 33.60
N ARG A 91 -18.18 -21.44 32.79
CA ARG A 91 -18.06 -22.84 33.23
C ARG A 91 -17.02 -23.01 34.34
N LEU A 92 -15.88 -22.33 34.23
CA LEU A 92 -14.84 -22.36 35.26
C LEU A 92 -15.29 -21.67 36.55
N LYS A 93 -15.96 -20.52 36.45
CA LYS A 93 -16.51 -19.82 37.62
C LYS A 93 -17.56 -20.68 38.33
N LYS A 94 -18.45 -21.33 37.58
CA LYS A 94 -19.46 -22.24 38.15
C LYS A 94 -18.84 -23.49 38.77
N SER A 95 -17.78 -24.05 38.18
CA SER A 95 -17.06 -25.19 38.77
C SER A 95 -16.28 -24.80 40.03
N GLN A 96 -15.63 -23.62 40.06
CA GLN A 96 -15.02 -23.06 41.26
C GLN A 96 -16.05 -22.80 42.36
N GLN A 97 -17.20 -22.21 42.03
CA GLN A 97 -18.27 -21.98 43.00
C GLN A 97 -18.89 -23.28 43.53
N SER A 98 -18.95 -24.32 42.70
CA SER A 98 -19.47 -25.65 43.10
C SER A 98 -18.43 -26.52 43.83
N ARG A 99 -17.15 -26.14 43.81
CA ARG A 99 -16.05 -26.82 44.49
C ARG A 99 -15.08 -25.80 45.13
N PRO A 100 -15.44 -25.23 46.29
CA PRO A 100 -14.54 -24.32 47.02
C PRO A 100 -13.25 -25.01 47.52
N ASP A 101 -13.20 -26.35 47.51
CA ASP A 101 -12.11 -27.17 48.04
C ASP A 101 -10.97 -27.47 47.02
N LEU A 102 -11.11 -27.04 45.77
CA LEU A 102 -10.04 -27.14 44.76
C LEU A 102 -9.29 -25.81 44.60
N GLN A 103 -8.85 -25.23 45.72
CA GLN A 103 -7.67 -24.37 45.69
C GLN A 103 -6.52 -25.25 45.18
N LEU A 104 -6.15 -25.05 43.92
CA LEU A 104 -5.07 -25.76 43.27
C LEU A 104 -3.76 -25.42 44.01
N ASN A 105 -3.39 -26.21 45.01
CA ASN A 105 -2.01 -26.31 45.45
C ASN A 105 -1.22 -26.83 44.25
N THR A 106 -0.54 -25.92 43.55
CA THR A 106 0.34 -26.21 42.41
C THR A 106 1.61 -26.97 42.81
N SER A 107 1.64 -27.54 44.02
CA SER A 107 2.80 -28.20 44.64
C SER A 107 2.88 -29.69 44.31
N ASP A 108 1.78 -30.33 43.89
CA ASP A 108 1.71 -31.77 43.58
C ASP A 108 1.46 -32.03 42.09
N MET A 109 2.40 -31.59 41.25
CA MET A 109 2.59 -32.20 39.94
C MET A 109 3.55 -33.38 40.10
N PRO A 110 3.18 -34.63 39.77
CA PRO A 110 4.13 -35.73 39.76
C PRO A 110 5.18 -35.44 38.69
N LYS A 111 6.43 -35.24 39.13
CA LYS A 111 7.61 -35.24 38.26
C LYS A 111 7.83 -36.65 37.72
N HIS A 112 7.05 -37.06 36.73
CA HIS A 112 7.45 -38.18 35.88
C HIS A 112 8.59 -37.69 34.98
N ALA A 113 9.80 -37.76 35.51
CA ALA A 113 11.00 -37.81 34.69
C ALA A 113 10.92 -39.08 33.82
N PRO A 114 11.00 -38.98 32.49
CA PRO A 114 11.13 -40.17 31.67
C PRO A 114 12.49 -40.81 31.98
N THR A 115 12.48 -41.96 32.66
CA THR A 115 13.62 -42.88 32.69
C THR A 115 13.81 -43.46 31.30
N HIS A 116 14.55 -42.75 30.46
CA HIS A 116 15.15 -43.33 29.27
C HIS A 116 16.67 -43.17 29.41
N ALA A 117 17.37 -44.29 29.53
CA ALA A 117 18.82 -44.33 29.40
C ALA A 117 19.22 -43.66 28.07
N PRO A 118 20.33 -42.90 28.02
CA PRO A 118 20.77 -42.26 26.78
C PRO A 118 21.02 -43.33 25.71
N PRO A 119 20.53 -43.15 24.48
CA PRO A 119 20.81 -44.08 23.38
C PRO A 119 22.30 -44.07 23.04
N PRO A 120 22.87 -45.21 22.57
CA PRO A 120 24.24 -45.24 22.08
C PRO A 120 24.42 -44.26 20.90
N PRO A 121 25.62 -43.70 20.71
CA PRO A 121 25.88 -42.77 19.60
C PRO A 121 25.67 -43.47 18.25
N PRO A 122 25.10 -42.78 17.25
CA PRO A 122 24.83 -43.37 15.94
C PRO A 122 26.12 -43.58 15.14
N ASP A 123 26.24 -44.76 14.53
CA ASP A 123 27.23 -45.02 13.49
C ASP A 123 26.91 -44.17 12.25
N LYS A 124 27.97 -43.60 11.68
CA LYS A 124 27.92 -42.89 10.40
C LYS A 124 27.60 -43.96 9.36
N ASP A 125 26.40 -43.96 8.77
CA ASP A 125 26.17 -44.25 7.33
C ASP A 125 24.70 -44.50 6.91
N ASP A 126 23.69 -44.45 7.80
CA ASP A 126 22.30 -44.69 7.36
C ASP A 126 21.51 -43.41 7.03
N LYS A 127 21.77 -42.89 5.83
CA LYS A 127 21.09 -41.72 5.25
C LYS A 127 19.91 -42.13 4.36
N ALA A 128 18.91 -42.84 4.89
CA ALA A 128 17.55 -42.91 4.31
C ALA A 128 16.61 -43.79 5.15
N ARG A 129 15.82 -43.19 6.05
CA ARG A 129 14.43 -43.65 6.31
C ARG A 129 13.68 -42.66 7.23
N SER A 130 12.79 -41.92 6.59
CA SER A 130 11.46 -41.54 7.08
C SER A 130 11.34 -40.98 8.50
N ARG A 131 11.46 -39.66 8.62
CA ARG A 131 10.76 -38.90 9.68
C ARG A 131 9.63 -38.10 9.02
N PRO A 132 8.35 -38.41 9.30
CA PRO A 132 7.26 -37.55 8.91
C PRO A 132 7.30 -36.29 9.81
N GLY A 133 7.33 -35.11 9.20
CA GLY A 133 6.82 -33.89 9.85
C GLY A 133 7.78 -32.74 10.15
N THR A 134 9.13 -32.88 10.17
CA THR A 134 9.98 -31.72 10.52
C THR A 134 11.37 -31.78 9.87
N ALA A 135 11.50 -31.32 8.63
CA ALA A 135 12.81 -30.92 8.07
C ALA A 135 12.61 -30.01 6.84
N ARG A 136 12.34 -28.73 7.07
CA ARG A 136 12.64 -27.70 6.06
C ARG A 136 14.15 -27.46 6.11
N ALA A 137 14.83 -27.56 4.98
CA ALA A 137 16.26 -27.26 4.85
C ALA A 137 16.60 -25.88 5.47
N PRO A 138 17.77 -25.70 6.10
CA PRO A 138 18.16 -24.40 6.64
C PRO A 138 18.36 -23.44 5.47
N LYS A 139 17.39 -22.54 5.25
CA LYS A 139 17.62 -21.34 4.46
C LYS A 139 18.55 -20.45 5.29
N GLN A 140 19.69 -20.08 4.71
CA GLN A 140 20.56 -19.02 5.23
C GLN A 140 19.72 -17.81 5.64
N ALA A 141 19.97 -17.29 6.84
CA ALA A 141 19.44 -16.01 7.25
C ALA A 141 19.98 -14.93 6.30
N PRO A 142 19.14 -14.04 5.75
CA PRO A 142 19.65 -12.86 5.06
C PRO A 142 20.44 -12.00 6.05
N SER A 143 21.64 -11.63 5.61
CA SER A 143 22.62 -10.81 6.33
C SER A 143 22.00 -9.59 7.01
N ALA A 144 22.43 -9.33 8.24
CA ALA A 144 22.10 -8.16 9.04
C ALA A 144 22.69 -6.88 8.40
N GLY A 145 22.08 -6.39 7.33
CA GLY A 145 22.64 -5.27 6.55
C GLY A 145 21.64 -4.33 5.91
N THR A 146 20.32 -4.51 6.09
CA THR A 146 19.34 -3.64 5.40
C THR A 146 18.07 -3.39 6.21
N MET A 147 18.21 -3.08 7.52
CA MET A 147 17.09 -2.47 8.23
C MET A 147 17.06 -0.96 7.93
N PRO A 148 15.90 -0.38 7.58
CA PRO A 148 15.76 1.07 7.55
C PRO A 148 16.06 1.62 8.96
N PRO A 149 16.69 2.81 9.10
CA PRO A 149 16.92 3.38 10.41
C PRO A 149 15.58 3.50 11.14
N THR A 150 15.50 2.92 12.34
CA THR A 150 14.41 3.16 13.28
C THR A 150 14.33 4.67 13.50
N PRO A 151 13.17 5.32 13.26
CA PRO A 151 13.00 6.72 13.60
C PRO A 151 13.30 6.91 15.08
N GLY A 152 14.31 7.74 15.37
CA GLY A 152 14.75 8.02 16.74
C GLY A 152 13.57 8.52 17.57
N GLY A 153 13.43 7.95 18.77
CA GLY A 153 12.53 8.47 19.79
C GLY A 153 12.89 9.91 20.10
N SER A 154 11.87 10.76 20.16
CA SER A 154 11.90 12.12 20.69
C SER A 154 12.50 12.13 22.09
N GLU A 155 13.66 12.78 22.24
CA GLU A 155 14.20 13.18 23.54
C GLU A 155 14.01 14.69 23.68
N ASP A 156 12.91 15.04 24.35
CA ASP A 156 12.77 16.32 25.06
C ASP A 156 13.85 16.39 26.14
N GLY A 157 14.65 17.46 26.14
CA GLY A 157 15.68 17.66 27.15
C GLY A 157 16.29 19.05 27.04
N ASP A 158 15.70 19.99 27.80
CA ASP A 158 16.23 21.32 28.10
C ASP A 158 17.72 21.30 28.45
N HIS A 159 18.50 22.19 27.81
CA HIS A 159 19.56 22.94 28.49
C HIS A 159 20.04 24.16 27.70
#